data_AF-A0A383D0J8-F1
#
_entry.id   AF-A0A383D0J8-F1
#
_cell.length_a   1.000
_cell.length_b   1.000
_cell.length_c   1.000
_cell.angle_alpha   90.00
_cell.angle_beta   90.00
_cell.angle_gamma   90.00
#
_symmetry.space_group_name_H-M   'P 1'
#
loop_
_entity.id
_entity.type
_entity.pdbx_description
1 polymer ?
#
loop_
_entity_poly.entity_id
_entity_poly.type
_entity_poly.pdbx_seq_one_letter_code
_entity_poly.pdbx_strand_id
1 'polypeptide(L)'
;MMIGLTIVAMGSSAPEIVVSAIASANGNMNTAVGNALGSNITNIALVLGITALVKPLLVSSTTLKRELPALLIISLIAIGFMFDGELKSYEGIILLGLFI
;
A
#
# COMPACT_ATOMS: atom_id res chain seq x y z
N MET A 1 9.29 21.75 -0.26
CA MET A 1 8.57 20.73 0.52
C MET A 1 8.24 19.46 -0.25
N MET A 2 7.92 19.54 -1.56
CA MET A 2 7.56 18.36 -2.37
C MET A 2 8.65 17.27 -2.37
N ILE A 3 9.91 17.63 -2.64
CA ILE A 3 11.03 16.67 -2.72
C ILE A 3 11.26 15.94 -1.38
N GLY A 4 11.22 16.65 -0.25
CA GLY A 4 11.47 16.04 1.06
C GLY A 4 10.38 15.03 1.46
N LEU A 5 9.11 15.36 1.18
CA LEU A 5 7.98 14.47 1.48
C LEU A 5 7.97 13.25 0.55
N THR A 6 8.31 13.43 -0.73
CA THR A 6 8.45 12.33 -1.70
C THR A 6 9.63 11.42 -1.37
N ILE A 7 10.79 11.96 -0.99
CA ILE A 7 11.97 11.15 -0.62
C ILE A 7 11.70 10.36 0.67
N VAL A 8 11.08 10.97 1.67
CA VAL A 8 10.72 10.27 2.92
C VAL A 8 9.68 9.19 2.66
N ALA A 9 8.65 9.48 1.85
CA ALA A 9 7.63 8.51 1.46
C ALA A 9 8.24 7.34 0.66
N MET A 10 9.12 7.63 -0.32
CA MET A 10 9.83 6.60 -1.06
C MET A 10 10.80 5.81 -0.17
N GLY A 11 11.52 6.47 0.73
CA GLY A 11 12.46 5.84 1.65
C GLY A 11 11.79 4.88 2.63
N SER A 12 10.53 5.17 3.01
CA SER A 12 9.72 4.30 3.88
C SER A 12 9.02 3.16 3.15
N SER A 13 8.93 3.17 1.83
CA SER A 13 8.27 2.09 1.05
C SER A 13 9.24 1.31 0.16
N ALA A 14 10.46 1.84 -0.06
CA ALA A 14 11.49 1.20 -0.86
C ALA A 14 11.97 -0.14 -0.27
N PRO A 15 12.25 -0.27 1.04
CA PRO A 15 12.60 -1.56 1.64
C PRO A 15 11.53 -2.62 1.41
N GLU A 16 10.26 -2.26 1.55
CA GLU A 16 9.09 -3.12 1.39
C GLU A 16 8.97 -3.60 -0.06
N ILE A 17 9.13 -2.70 -1.02
CA ILE A 17 9.13 -3.04 -2.45
C ILE A 17 10.28 -4.02 -2.75
N VAL A 18 11.47 -3.78 -2.20
CA VAL A 18 12.63 -4.68 -2.39
C VAL A 18 12.35 -6.07 -1.80
N VAL A 19 11.83 -6.14 -0.58
CA VAL A 19 11.49 -7.42 0.08
C VAL A 19 10.42 -8.17 -0.72
N SER A 20 9.35 -7.50 -1.14
CA SER A 20 8.30 -8.12 -1.96
C SER A 20 8.82 -8.55 -3.33
N ALA A 21 9.70 -7.78 -3.98
CA ALA A 21 10.29 -8.13 -5.26
C ALA A 21 11.20 -9.37 -5.15
N ILE A 22 12.06 -9.43 -4.12
CA ILE A 22 12.92 -10.59 -3.87
C ILE A 22 12.08 -11.83 -3.55
N ALA A 23 11.06 -11.70 -2.71
CA ALA A 23 10.15 -12.79 -2.37
C ALA A 23 9.43 -13.34 -3.62
N SER A 24 8.94 -12.45 -4.49
CA SER A 24 8.31 -12.82 -5.76
C SER A 24 9.30 -13.51 -6.70
N ALA A 25 10.52 -12.98 -6.85
CA ALA A 25 11.57 -13.58 -7.69
C ALA A 25 11.99 -14.99 -7.21
N ASN A 26 11.89 -15.25 -5.91
CA ASN A 26 12.14 -16.56 -5.31
C ASN A 26 10.92 -17.52 -5.38
N GLY A 27 9.84 -17.14 -6.06
CA GLY A 27 8.61 -17.94 -6.16
C GLY A 27 7.71 -17.90 -4.92
N ASN A 28 8.03 -17.07 -3.93
CA ASN A 28 7.28 -16.95 -2.67
C ASN A 28 6.21 -15.85 -2.74
N MET A 29 5.24 -16.01 -3.64
CA MET A 29 4.19 -15.01 -3.90
C MET A 29 3.38 -14.65 -2.64
N ASN A 30 3.02 -15.63 -1.82
CA ASN A 30 2.29 -15.39 -0.57
C ASN A 30 3.05 -14.49 0.39
N THR A 31 4.38 -14.61 0.45
CA THR A 31 5.23 -13.75 1.28
C THR A 31 5.33 -12.34 0.70
N ALA A 32 5.45 -12.23 -0.63
CA ALA A 32 5.50 -10.93 -1.31
C ALA A 32 4.23 -10.11 -1.07
N VAL A 33 3.07 -10.77 -1.20
CA VAL A 33 1.76 -10.16 -0.97
C VAL A 33 1.51 -9.90 0.52
N GLY A 34 1.89 -10.85 1.38
CA GLY A 34 1.81 -10.68 2.84
C GLY A 34 2.61 -9.48 3.34
N ASN A 35 3.81 -9.26 2.78
CA ASN A 35 4.62 -8.07 3.07
C ASN A 35 3.91 -6.78 2.60
N ALA A 36 3.40 -6.74 1.38
CA ALA A 36 2.74 -5.57 0.83
C ALA A 36 1.47 -5.16 1.61
N LEU A 37 0.61 -6.14 1.95
CA LEU A 37 -0.61 -5.88 2.73
C LEU A 37 -0.30 -5.63 4.21
N GLY A 38 0.59 -6.43 4.80
CA GLY A 38 0.96 -6.36 6.21
C GLY A 38 1.58 -5.02 6.59
N SER A 39 2.47 -4.47 5.76
CA SER A 39 3.08 -3.16 5.98
C SER A 39 2.04 -2.03 5.94
N ASN A 40 1.10 -2.06 4.99
CA ASN A 40 0.02 -1.06 4.92
C ASN A 40 -0.91 -1.13 6.13
N ILE A 41 -1.28 -2.34 6.55
CA ILE A 41 -2.10 -2.55 7.75
C ILE A 41 -1.37 -2.05 8.99
N THR A 42 -0.09 -2.36 9.14
CA THR A 42 0.73 -1.91 10.29
C THR A 42 0.87 -0.39 10.30
N ASN A 43 1.10 0.24 9.15
CA ASN A 43 1.19 1.70 9.06
C ASN A 43 -0.12 2.40 9.45
N ILE A 44 -1.27 1.87 9.03
CA ILE A 44 -2.58 2.47 9.36
C ILE A 44 -2.99 2.14 10.80
N ALA A 45 -2.92 0.87 11.20
CA ALA A 45 -3.43 0.45 12.51
C ALA A 45 -2.49 0.87 13.65
N LEU A 46 -1.19 0.66 13.48
CA LEU A 46 -0.20 0.92 14.54
C LEU A 46 0.34 2.34 14.47
N VAL A 47 0.98 2.74 13.37
CA VAL A 47 1.67 4.03 13.29
C VAL A 47 0.67 5.18 13.32
N LEU A 48 -0.32 5.18 12.41
CA LEU A 48 -1.35 6.21 12.35
C LEU A 48 -2.27 6.17 13.58
N GLY A 49 -2.64 4.96 14.04
CA GLY A 49 -3.45 4.77 15.25
C GLY A 49 -2.79 5.35 16.50
N ILE A 50 -1.53 5.02 16.77
CA ILE A 50 -0.77 5.60 17.89
C ILE A 50 -0.64 7.12 17.71
N THR A 51 -0.34 7.60 16.50
CA THR A 51 -0.20 9.04 16.25
C THR A 51 -1.50 9.78 16.56
N ALA A 52 -2.65 9.21 16.19
CA ALA A 52 -3.97 9.76 16.47
C ALA A 52 -4.32 9.78 17.97
N LEU A 53 -3.82 8.82 18.74
CA LEU A 53 -3.97 8.81 20.21
C LEU A 53 -3.13 9.90 20.89
N VAL A 54 -1.93 10.17 20.36
CA VAL A 54 -1.02 11.20 20.91
C VAL A 54 -1.47 12.61 20.53
N LYS A 55 -1.90 12.83 19.28
CA LYS A 55 -2.31 14.14 18.78
C LYS A 55 -3.42 14.01 17.73
N PRO A 56 -4.45 14.89 17.77
CA PRO A 56 -5.45 14.96 16.71
C PRO A 56 -4.80 15.19 15.34
N LEU A 57 -5.09 14.29 14.40
CA LEU A 57 -4.62 14.38 13.03
C LEU A 57 -5.50 15.34 12.23
N LEU A 58 -4.90 16.39 11.68
CA LEU A 58 -5.57 17.28 10.74
C LEU A 58 -5.51 16.66 9.34
N VAL A 59 -6.62 16.05 8.92
CA VAL A 59 -6.75 15.44 7.59
C VAL A 59 -7.39 16.45 6.64
N SER A 60 -6.82 16.62 5.44
CA SER A 60 -7.37 17.53 4.45
C SER A 60 -8.70 17.02 3.88
N SER A 61 -9.62 17.93 3.54
CA SER A 61 -10.89 17.57 2.89
C SER A 61 -10.69 16.84 1.56
N THR A 62 -9.60 17.14 0.85
CA THR A 62 -9.21 16.45 -0.40
C THR A 62 -8.86 15.00 -0.13
N THR A 63 -8.03 14.74 0.88
CA THR A 63 -7.66 13.38 1.29
C THR A 63 -8.89 12.57 1.68
N LEU A 64 -9.81 13.17 2.43
CA LEU A 64 -11.02 12.47 2.89
C LEU A 64 -12.02 12.15 1.76
N LYS A 65 -12.21 13.06 0.80
CA LYS A 65 -13.26 12.94 -0.22
C LYS A 65 -12.78 12.35 -1.55
N ARG A 66 -11.48 12.39 -1.86
CA ARG A 66 -10.92 11.86 -3.11
C ARG A 66 -9.94 10.73 -2.88
N GLU A 67 -8.93 10.94 -2.04
CA GLU A 67 -7.82 9.97 -1.91
C GLU A 67 -8.26 8.71 -1.19
N LEU A 68 -8.96 8.83 -0.05
CA LEU A 68 -9.44 7.68 0.72
C LEU A 68 -10.44 6.81 -0.06
N PRO A 69 -11.48 7.36 -0.73
CA PRO A 69 -12.38 6.56 -1.55
C PRO A 69 -11.67 5.86 -2.72
N ALA A 70 -10.73 6.54 -3.39
CA ALA A 70 -9.95 5.92 -4.47
C ALA A 70 -9.09 4.77 -3.94
N LEU A 71 -8.40 4.97 -2.80
CA LEU A 71 -7.60 3.94 -2.16
C LEU A 71 -8.44 2.74 -1.72
N LEU A 72 -9.64 2.97 -1.19
CA LEU A 72 -10.59 1.90 -0.87
C LEU A 72 -11.00 1.10 -2.09
N ILE A 73 -11.36 1.76 -3.19
CA ILE A 73 -11.75 1.09 -4.45
C ILE A 73 -10.61 0.23 -4.98
N ILE A 74 -9.39 0.78 -5.05
CA ILE A 74 -8.22 0.05 -5.54
C ILE A 74 -7.90 -1.14 -4.61
N SER A 75 -8.03 -0.96 -3.30
CA SER A 75 -7.82 -2.05 -2.33
C SER A 75 -8.86 -3.16 -2.49
N LEU A 76 -10.13 -2.83 -2.76
CA LEU A 76 -11.17 -3.82 -3.03
C LEU A 76 -10.92 -4.57 -4.34
N ILE A 77 -10.43 -3.90 -5.38
CA ILE A 77 -10.03 -4.54 -6.64
C ILE A 77 -8.88 -5.52 -6.38
N ALA A 78 -7.86 -5.11 -5.63
CA ALA A 78 -6.74 -5.98 -5.27
C ALA A 78 -7.18 -7.22 -4.46
N ILE A 79 -8.10 -7.05 -3.51
CA ILE A 79 -8.71 -8.18 -2.78
C ILE A 79 -9.48 -9.10 -3.73
N GLY A 80 -10.20 -8.53 -4.69
CA GLY A 80 -10.92 -9.30 -5.71
C GLY A 80 -10.00 -10.16 -6.57
N PHE A 81 -8.84 -9.64 -6.99
CA PHE A 81 -7.84 -10.41 -7.72
C PHE A 81 -7.22 -11.52 -6.89
N MET A 82 -7.06 -11.32 -5.58
CA MET A 82 -6.49 -12.34 -4.69
C MET A 82 -7.48 -13.43 -4.26
N PHE A 83 -8.75 -13.33 -4.64
CA PHE A 83 -9.80 -14.23 -4.11
C PHE A 83 -9.65 -15.68 -4.59
N ASP A 84 -9.00 -15.89 -5.74
CA ASP A 84 -8.67 -17.22 -6.26
C ASP A 84 -7.39 -17.82 -5.65
N GLY A 85 -6.73 -17.09 -4.75
CA GLY A 85 -5.52 -17.52 -4.05
C GLY A 85 -4.23 -17.38 -4.86
N GLU A 86 -4.31 -16.83 -6.07
CA GLU A 86 -3.16 -16.56 -6.93
C GLU A 86 -3.16 -15.09 -7.35
N LEU A 87 -2.01 -14.58 -7.82
CA LEU A 87 -1.93 -13.20 -8.30
C LEU A 87 -1.21 -13.23 -9.65
N LYS A 88 -1.95 -13.02 -10.72
CA LYS A 88 -1.46 -13.19 -12.09
C LYS A 88 -0.76 -11.91 -12.56
N SER A 89 0.21 -12.05 -13.46
CA SER A 89 1.00 -10.91 -13.95
C SER A 89 0.14 -9.81 -14.59
N TYR A 90 -0.98 -10.15 -15.25
CA TYR A 90 -1.89 -9.15 -15.83
C TYR A 90 -2.66 -8.36 -14.75
N GLU A 91 -2.95 -8.96 -13.59
CA GLU A 91 -3.61 -8.29 -12.46
C GLU A 91 -2.68 -7.25 -11.85
N GLY A 92 -1.39 -7.59 -11.73
CA GLY A 92 -0.34 -6.64 -11.37
C GLY A 92 -0.21 -5.47 -12.34
N ILE A 93 -0.29 -5.73 -13.66
CA ILE A 93 -0.25 -4.66 -14.68
C ILE A 93 -1.48 -3.74 -14.57
N ILE A 94 -2.67 -4.30 -14.33
CA ILE A 94 -3.89 -3.51 -14.13
C ILE A 94 -3.75 -2.62 -12.88
N LEU A 95 -3.27 -3.16 -11.76
CA LEU A 95 -3.06 -2.39 -10.54
C LEU A 95 -2.02 -1.28 -10.73
N LEU A 96 -0.96 -1.53 -11.50
CA LEU A 96 0.04 -0.53 -11.86
C LEU A 96 -0.55 0.57 -12.76
N GLY A 97 -1.43 0.20 -13.71
CA GLY A 97 -2.16 1.15 -14.53
C GLY A 97 -3.15 2.01 -13.75
N LEU A 98 -3.72 1.52 -12.65
CA LEU A 98 -4.56 2.30 -11.73
C LEU A 98 -3.78 3.24 -10.82
N PHE A 99 -2.48 2.98 -10.63
CA PHE A 99 -1.59 3.81 -9.81
C PHE A 99 -1.10 5.07 -10.55
N ILE A 100 -0.92 4.99 -11.87
CA ILE A 100 -0.47 6.09 -12.75
C ILE A 100 -1.64 7.03 -13.04
#